data_AF-B8I454-F1
#
_entry.id   AF-B8I454-F1
#
_cell.length_a   1.000
_cell.length_b   1.000
_cell.length_c   1.000
_cell.angle_alpha   90.00
_cell.angle_beta   90.00
_cell.angle_gamma   90.00
#
_symmetry.space_group_name_H-M   'P 1'
#
loop_
_entity.id
_entity.type
_entity.pdbx_description
1 polymer ?
#
loop_
_entity_poly.entity_id
_entity_poly.type
_entity_poly.pdbx_seq_one_letter_code
_entity_poly.pdbx_strand_id
1 'polypeptide(L)'
;MSFMGARVAVKVSNGEYLCIEESNSLRAGMYDEMRKDIIFTVPAALSGAYIQTHTRDLLSVADDGTVKIKSNKELIANTESFDFICLGMNKVAIRAHNGKFVSFQKDVNKKLCAASDTIGPDEIFEVIVVFR
;
A
#
# COMPACT_ATOMS: atom_id res chain seq x y z
N MET A 1 4.95 -1.41 18.17
CA MET A 1 3.81 -0.49 17.97
C MET A 1 2.88 -1.11 16.94
N SER A 2 1.59 -1.23 17.25
CA SER A 2 0.61 -1.72 16.28
C SER A 2 0.13 -0.52 15.45
N PHE A 3 0.37 -0.54 14.14
CA PHE A 3 -0.16 0.45 13.20
C PHE A 3 -1.57 0.06 12.69
N MET A 4 -2.16 -1.00 13.26
CA MET A 4 -3.48 -1.48 12.87
C MET A 4 -4.55 -0.44 13.23
N GLY A 5 -5.23 0.10 12.21
CA GLY A 5 -6.27 1.12 12.37
C GLY A 5 -5.75 2.55 12.46
N ALA A 6 -4.44 2.77 12.23
CA ALA A 6 -3.83 4.10 12.21
C ALA A 6 -3.80 4.71 10.81
N ARG A 7 -3.85 6.04 10.73
CA ARG A 7 -3.50 6.78 9.52
C ARG A 7 -1.98 6.77 9.39
N VAL A 8 -1.45 6.41 8.23
CA VAL A 8 0.00 6.29 8.05
C VAL A 8 0.44 6.81 6.69
N ALA A 9 1.56 7.52 6.64
CA ALA A 9 2.23 7.82 5.39
C ALA A 9 3.17 6.66 5.04
N VAL A 10 3.25 6.29 3.76
CA VAL A 10 4.16 5.24 3.31
C VAL A 10 5.25 5.81 2.44
N LYS A 11 6.48 5.56 2.85
CA LYS A 11 7.69 5.98 2.17
C LYS A 11 8.33 4.79 1.47
N VAL A 12 8.66 4.99 0.19
CA VAL A 12 9.26 3.98 -0.69
C VAL A 12 10.80 4.07 -0.69
N SER A 13 11.46 3.09 -1.31
CA SER A 13 12.91 2.93 -1.33
C SER A 13 13.70 4.17 -1.80
N ASN A 14 13.13 4.99 -2.68
CA ASN A 14 13.76 6.21 -3.19
C ASN A 14 13.61 7.43 -2.25
N GLY A 15 12.98 7.26 -1.09
CA GLY A 15 12.75 8.31 -0.10
C GLY A 15 11.51 9.17 -0.32
N GLU A 16 10.80 8.96 -1.43
CA GLU A 16 9.51 9.60 -1.72
C GLU A 16 8.36 8.88 -1.02
N TYR A 17 7.19 9.49 -1.07
CA TYR A 17 5.98 9.00 -0.40
C TYR A 17 4.97 8.54 -1.43
N LEU A 18 4.22 7.49 -1.12
CA LEU A 18 3.11 7.05 -1.95
C LEU A 18 1.99 8.09 -1.95
N CYS A 19 1.58 8.49 -3.15
CA CYS A 19 0.53 9.46 -3.40
C CYS A 19 -0.51 8.86 -4.34
N ILE A 20 -1.76 9.24 -4.13
CA ILE A 20 -2.87 8.92 -5.03
C ILE A 20 -3.03 10.08 -6.01
N GLU A 21 -2.90 9.80 -7.31
CA GLU A 21 -3.16 10.75 -8.38
C GLU A 21 -4.67 10.87 -8.64
N GLU A 22 -5.09 11.94 -9.32
CA GLU A 22 -6.51 12.19 -9.67
C GLU A 22 -7.13 11.08 -10.54
N SER A 23 -6.30 10.31 -11.24
CA SER A 23 -6.68 9.14 -12.03
C SER A 23 -6.86 7.85 -11.21
N ASN A 24 -6.90 7.92 -9.87
CA ASN A 24 -6.94 6.74 -8.99
C ASN A 24 -5.74 5.78 -9.20
N SER A 25 -4.61 6.30 -9.66
CA SER A 25 -3.33 5.59 -9.71
C SER A 25 -2.48 5.91 -8.49
N LEU A 26 -1.68 4.93 -8.05
CA LEU A 26 -0.66 5.11 -7.01
C LEU A 26 0.70 5.36 -7.62
N ARG A 27 1.38 6.39 -7.12
CA ARG A 27 2.70 6.79 -7.58
C ARG A 27 3.52 7.36 -6.41
N ALA A 28 4.84 7.18 -6.44
CA ALA A 28 5.72 7.89 -5.51
C ALA A 28 5.97 9.35 -5.94
N GLY A 29 5.88 10.27 -4.99
CA GLY A 29 6.12 11.70 -5.18
C GLY A 29 6.50 12.42 -3.89
N MET A 30 6.62 13.75 -3.97
CA MET A 30 6.96 14.57 -2.80
C MET A 30 5.81 14.58 -1.78
N TYR A 31 6.18 14.39 -0.52
CA TYR A 31 5.27 14.55 0.61
C TYR A 31 4.81 16.01 0.71
N ASP A 32 3.51 16.20 0.77
CA ASP A 32 2.89 17.48 1.10
C ASP A 32 1.90 17.17 2.22
N GLU A 33 2.06 17.81 3.39
CA GLU A 33 1.18 17.64 4.54
C GLU A 33 -0.30 17.97 4.22
N MET A 34 -0.57 18.68 3.12
CA MET A 34 -1.91 18.96 2.61
C MET A 34 -2.44 17.90 1.62
N ARG A 35 -1.61 16.98 1.13
CA ARG A 35 -2.02 15.95 0.16
C ARG A 35 -2.40 14.64 0.83
N LYS A 36 -3.72 14.36 0.74
CA LYS A 36 -4.42 13.06 0.86
C LYS A 36 -3.54 11.90 1.36
N ASP A 37 -3.45 11.79 2.68
CA ASP A 37 -2.84 10.67 3.41
C ASP A 37 -3.47 9.33 2.94
N ILE A 38 -2.67 8.29 2.72
CA ILE A 38 -3.19 6.92 2.52
C ILE A 38 -3.53 6.34 3.90
N ILE A 39 -4.72 5.80 4.12
CA ILE A 39 -5.16 5.31 5.44
C ILE A 39 -5.08 3.79 5.47
N PHE A 40 -4.16 3.23 6.25
CA PHE A 40 -4.03 1.77 6.35
C PHE A 40 -4.94 1.25 7.45
N THR A 41 -6.18 0.92 7.07
CA THR A 41 -7.10 0.23 7.97
C THR A 41 -6.83 -1.26 7.91
N VAL A 42 -6.15 -1.79 8.93
CA VAL A 42 -6.02 -3.25 9.11
C VAL A 42 -7.10 -3.72 10.09
N PRO A 43 -8.30 -4.14 9.63
CA PRO A 43 -9.27 -4.74 10.53
C PRO A 43 -8.75 -6.09 10.99
N ALA A 44 -8.58 -6.26 12.30
CA ALA A 44 -7.99 -7.45 12.91
C ALA A 44 -8.85 -8.74 12.80
N ALA A 45 -10.01 -8.70 12.13
CA ALA A 45 -11.07 -9.68 12.36
C ALA A 45 -11.29 -10.73 11.26
N LEU A 46 -10.82 -10.55 10.02
CA LEU A 46 -11.19 -11.43 8.90
C LEU A 46 -10.02 -11.60 7.91
N SER A 47 -9.21 -12.65 8.13
CA SER A 47 -8.31 -13.31 7.14
C SER A 47 -7.45 -12.45 6.20
N GLY A 48 -7.15 -11.20 6.52
CA GLY A 48 -6.34 -10.33 5.66
C GLY A 48 -6.47 -8.86 6.05
N ALA A 49 -5.48 -8.07 5.67
CA ALA A 49 -5.47 -6.64 5.87
C ALA A 49 -5.87 -5.94 4.56
N TYR A 50 -6.57 -4.81 4.68
CA TYR A 50 -6.91 -3.98 3.52
C TYR A 50 -6.12 -2.68 3.57
N ILE A 51 -5.88 -2.07 2.42
CA ILE A 51 -5.30 -0.73 2.33
C ILE A 51 -6.39 0.18 1.82
N GLN A 52 -6.67 1.25 2.57
CA GLN A 52 -7.76 2.16 2.28
C GLN A 52 -7.23 3.54 1.90
N THR A 53 -7.88 4.20 0.96
CA THR A 53 -7.56 5.58 0.59
C THR A 53 -8.33 6.55 1.49
N HIS A 54 -7.98 7.83 1.46
CA HIS A 54 -8.77 8.87 2.14
C HIS A 54 -10.21 8.98 1.57
N THR A 55 -10.45 8.55 0.32
CA THR A 55 -11.81 8.46 -0.28
C THR A 55 -12.58 7.22 0.17
N ARG A 56 -12.01 6.42 1.07
CA ARG A 56 -12.50 5.12 1.54
C ARG A 56 -12.43 3.99 0.52
N ASP A 57 -11.94 4.25 -0.69
CA ASP A 57 -11.67 3.24 -1.72
C ASP A 57 -10.55 2.29 -1.26
N LEU A 58 -10.47 1.11 -1.87
CA LEU A 58 -9.56 0.06 -1.46
C LEU A 58 -8.45 -0.14 -2.49
N LEU A 59 -7.25 -0.45 -2.02
CA LEU A 59 -6.21 -0.97 -2.88
C LEU A 59 -6.57 -2.37 -3.34
N SER A 60 -6.40 -2.63 -4.62
CA SER A 60 -6.68 -3.90 -5.26
C SER A 60 -5.51 -4.30 -6.15
N VAL A 61 -5.19 -5.59 -6.16
CA VAL A 61 -4.18 -6.18 -7.02
C VAL A 61 -4.88 -7.12 -7.98
N ALA A 62 -4.69 -6.91 -9.27
CA ALA A 62 -5.15 -7.83 -10.29
C ALA A 62 -4.22 -9.06 -10.38
N ASP A 63 -4.68 -10.15 -11.00
CA ASP A 63 -3.92 -11.40 -11.06
C ASP A 63 -2.58 -11.27 -11.83
N ASP A 64 -2.48 -10.29 -12.72
CA ASP A 64 -1.24 -9.92 -13.42
C ASP A 64 -0.25 -9.12 -12.55
N GLY A 65 -0.61 -8.83 -11.29
CA GLY A 65 0.18 -8.03 -10.36
C GLY A 65 -0.03 -6.52 -10.52
N THR A 66 -0.95 -6.07 -11.37
CA THR A 66 -1.26 -4.64 -11.52
C THR A 66 -1.97 -4.11 -10.27
N VAL A 67 -1.39 -3.09 -9.65
CA VAL A 67 -1.96 -2.41 -8.48
C VAL A 67 -2.87 -1.27 -8.93
N LYS A 68 -4.11 -1.25 -8.42
CA LYS A 68 -5.14 -0.25 -8.76
C LYS A 68 -5.99 0.11 -7.54
N ILE A 69 -6.66 1.26 -7.60
CA ILE A 69 -7.65 1.63 -6.58
C ILE A 69 -9.03 1.18 -7.08
N LYS A 70 -9.71 0.36 -6.29
CA LYS A 70 -11.05 -0.15 -6.53
C LYS A 70 -12.04 0.59 -5.64
N SER A 71 -13.20 0.94 -6.17
CA SER A 71 -14.18 1.71 -5.40
C SER A 71 -14.73 0.89 -4.23
N ASN A 72 -14.90 1.51 -3.07
CA ASN A 72 -15.48 0.87 -1.89
C ASN A 72 -16.96 0.48 -2.02
N LYS A 73 -17.61 0.88 -3.11
CA LYS A 73 -18.98 0.49 -3.46
C LYS A 73 -19.04 -0.87 -4.15
N GLU A 74 -17.91 -1.37 -4.63
CA GLU A 74 -17.81 -2.68 -5.24
C GLU A 74 -17.66 -3.78 -4.19
N LEU A 75 -17.99 -5.01 -4.56
CA LEU A 75 -17.82 -6.17 -3.68
C LEU A 75 -16.33 -6.38 -3.36
N ILE A 76 -16.01 -6.49 -2.07
CA ILE A 76 -14.68 -6.86 -1.60
C ILE A 76 -14.45 -8.33 -1.94
N ALA A 77 -13.34 -8.59 -2.63
CA ALA A 77 -12.86 -9.90 -3.01
C ALA A 77 -11.42 -10.10 -2.47
N ASN A 78 -10.85 -11.26 -2.78
CA ASN A 78 -9.49 -11.61 -2.35
C ASN A 78 -8.44 -10.63 -2.88
N THR A 79 -8.69 -10.00 -4.03
CA THR A 79 -7.81 -9.02 -4.69
C THR A 79 -7.52 -7.77 -3.85
N GLU A 80 -8.36 -7.48 -2.85
CA GLU A 80 -8.15 -6.37 -1.91
C GLU A 80 -7.42 -6.79 -0.62
N SER A 81 -7.13 -8.09 -0.47
CA SER A 81 -6.53 -8.65 0.74
C SER A 81 -5.01 -8.70 0.64
N PHE A 82 -4.34 -8.27 1.71
CA PHE A 82 -2.89 -8.23 1.82
C PHE A 82 -2.40 -8.86 3.12
N ASP A 83 -1.21 -9.46 3.07
CA ASP A 83 -0.45 -9.86 4.24
C ASP A 83 0.65 -8.83 4.50
N PHE A 84 0.71 -8.32 5.74
CA PHE A 84 1.76 -7.40 6.18
C PHE A 84 2.81 -8.14 6.99
N ILE A 85 4.04 -8.14 6.49
CA ILE A 85 5.19 -8.72 7.16
C ILE A 85 5.97 -7.59 7.82
N CYS A 86 5.95 -7.55 9.15
CA CYS A 86 6.71 -6.56 9.92
C CYS A 86 8.20 -6.92 9.93
N LEU A 87 9.04 -6.03 9.39
CA LEU A 87 10.50 -6.21 9.33
C LEU A 87 11.24 -5.49 10.48
N GLY A 88 10.50 -4.80 11.36
CA GLY A 88 11.05 -3.98 12.43
C GLY A 88 11.37 -2.54 11.99
N MET A 89 11.67 -1.65 12.94
CA MET A 89 12.01 -0.23 12.66
C MET A 89 11.00 0.49 11.74
N ASN A 90 9.70 0.25 11.94
CA ASN A 90 8.61 0.78 11.11
C ASN A 90 8.65 0.36 9.63
N LYS A 91 9.40 -0.70 9.30
CA LYS A 91 9.45 -1.25 7.95
C LYS A 91 8.50 -2.43 7.81
N VAL A 92 7.83 -2.50 6.66
CA VAL A 92 6.92 -3.59 6.30
C VAL A 92 7.19 -4.05 4.87
N ALA A 93 7.03 -5.35 4.64
CA ALA A 93 6.80 -5.90 3.32
C ALA A 93 5.32 -6.25 3.17
N ILE A 94 4.77 -6.05 1.98
CA ILE A 94 3.35 -6.26 1.70
C ILE A 94 3.25 -7.37 0.66
N ARG A 95 2.52 -8.44 0.98
CA ARG A 95 2.24 -9.53 0.04
C ARG A 95 0.78 -9.49 -0.38
N ALA A 96 0.53 -9.56 -1.68
CA ALA A 96 -0.82 -9.55 -2.25
C ALA A 96 -1.41 -10.96 -2.33
N HIS A 97 -2.69 -11.06 -2.70
CA HIS A 97 -3.43 -12.33 -2.82
C HIS A 97 -2.81 -13.32 -3.81
N ASN A 98 -2.12 -12.81 -4.83
CA ASN A 98 -1.40 -13.60 -5.83
C ASN A 98 -0.10 -14.24 -5.28
N GLY A 99 0.21 -14.06 -4.00
CA GLY A 99 1.38 -14.60 -3.32
C GLY A 99 2.67 -13.81 -3.57
N LYS A 100 2.63 -12.76 -4.41
CA LYS A 100 3.77 -11.91 -4.73
C LYS A 100 3.87 -10.73 -3.79
N PHE A 101 5.09 -10.25 -3.60
CA PHE A 101 5.38 -9.02 -2.89
C PHE A 101 5.11 -7.80 -3.77
N VAL A 102 4.52 -6.79 -3.13
CA VAL A 102 4.37 -5.45 -3.69
C VAL A 102 5.75 -4.82 -3.77
N SER A 103 6.11 -4.36 -4.96
CA SER A 103 7.39 -3.77 -5.32
C SER A 103 7.17 -2.37 -5.87
N PHE A 104 8.04 -1.45 -5.48
CA PHE A 104 8.11 -0.12 -6.02
C PHE A 104 8.97 -0.10 -7.28
N GLN A 105 8.34 0.12 -8.43
CA GLN A 105 9.06 0.24 -9.71
C GLN A 105 9.58 1.66 -9.91
N LYS A 106 10.82 1.92 -9.46
CA LYS A 106 11.49 3.21 -9.62
C LYS A 106 11.59 3.66 -11.08
N ASP A 107 11.89 2.72 -11.98
CA ASP A 107 12.18 2.99 -13.40
C ASP A 107 10.93 3.02 -14.28
N VAL A 108 9.79 2.50 -13.80
CA VAL A 108 8.53 2.42 -14.57
C VAL A 108 7.50 3.35 -13.95
N ASN A 109 7.65 4.64 -14.25
CA ASN A 109 6.72 5.70 -13.82
C ASN A 109 6.52 5.82 -12.30
N LYS A 110 7.43 5.29 -11.47
CA LYS A 110 7.32 5.31 -10.00
C LYS A 110 6.03 4.66 -9.49
N LYS A 111 5.58 3.59 -10.14
CA LYS A 111 4.34 2.85 -9.80
C LYS A 111 4.61 1.68 -8.87
N LEU A 112 3.54 1.13 -8.30
CA LEU A 112 3.56 -0.13 -7.55
C LEU A 112 3.12 -1.29 -8.44
N CYS A 113 3.74 -2.46 -8.26
CA CYS A 113 3.29 -3.72 -8.83
C CYS A 113 3.42 -4.85 -7.79
N ALA A 114 2.60 -5.88 -7.86
CA ALA A 114 2.73 -7.08 -7.02
C ALA A 114 3.23 -8.26 -7.87
N ALA A 115 4.52 -8.23 -8.20
CA ALA A 115 5.14 -9.20 -9.11
C ALA A 115 6.39 -9.86 -8.53
N SER A 116 6.88 -9.39 -7.38
CA SER A 116 8.16 -9.83 -6.83
C SER A 116 8.02 -11.10 -6.00
N ASP A 117 8.95 -12.05 -6.14
CA ASP A 117 8.98 -13.29 -5.36
C ASP A 117 9.79 -13.17 -4.06
N THR A 118 10.57 -12.10 -3.93
CA THR A 118 11.51 -11.91 -2.83
C THR A 118 11.39 -10.52 -2.23
N ILE A 119 11.67 -10.38 -0.94
CA ILE A 119 11.72 -9.08 -0.28
C ILE A 119 13.11 -8.47 -0.53
N GLY A 120 13.19 -7.51 -1.45
CA GLY A 120 14.35 -6.67 -1.70
C GLY A 120 14.14 -5.23 -1.23
N PRO A 121 15.08 -4.32 -1.53
CA PRO A 121 14.98 -2.91 -1.15
C PRO A 121 13.71 -2.21 -1.63
N ASP A 122 13.19 -2.61 -2.79
CA ASP A 122 12.00 -2.00 -3.42
C ASP A 122 10.68 -2.61 -2.93
N GLU A 123 10.73 -3.76 -2.24
CA GLU A 123 9.58 -4.39 -1.57
C GLU A 123 9.47 -3.99 -0.08
N ILE A 124 10.39 -3.15 0.39
CA ILE A 124 10.42 -2.66 1.77
C ILE A 124 9.86 -1.23 1.80
N PHE A 125 8.81 -1.06 2.59
CA PHE A 125 8.14 0.22 2.78
C PHE A 125 8.32 0.69 4.22
N GLU A 126 8.62 1.97 4.41
CA GLU A 126 8.65 2.60 5.72
C GLU A 126 7.28 3.23 6.02
N VAL A 127 6.68 2.83 7.14
CA VAL A 127 5.35 3.23 7.58
C VAL A 127 5.47 4.26 8.69
N ILE A 128 5.01 5.47 8.43
CA ILE A 128 5.09 6.57 9.38
C ILE A 128 3.69 6.85 9.89
N VAL A 129 3.45 6.63 11.19
CA VAL A 129 2.15 6.91 11.81
C VAL A 129 1.91 8.42 11.84
N VAL A 130 0.78 8.85 11.27
CA VAL A 130 0.36 10.25 11.24
C VAL A 130 -0.69 10.44 12.31
N PHE A 131 -0.32 11.13 13.39
CA PHE A 131 -1.23 11.51 14.46
C PHE A 131 -1.92 12.82 14.05
N ARG A 132 -3.21 12.73 13.70
CA ARG A 132 -4.10 13.88 13.51
C ARG A 132 -5.38 13.62 14.28
#